data_AF-X1IKS4-F1
#
_entry.id   AF-X1IKS4-F1
#
_cell.length_a   1.000
_cell.length_b   1.000
_cell.length_c   1.000
_cell.angle_alpha   90.00
_cell.angle_beta   90.00
_cell.angle_gamma   90.00
#
_symmetry.space_group_name_H-M   'P 1'
#
loop_
_entity.id
_entity.type
_entity.pdbx_description
1 polymer ?
#
loop_
_entity_poly.entity_id
_entity_poly.type
_entity_poly.pdbx_seq_one_letter_code
_entity_poly.pdbx_strand_id
1 'polypeptide(L)'
;EFLSFVAFGVLSGLMIDEGFNETYINESYNNNFSSWFGLRAIWSYTTKTYEEKPSTNDIITILDDPSDSKTMLDDYNTLATELNANPVILASPFRFPNVSADGFLWALIFSGLAIAGPQADYLNSLVTELGCENVTVSGSTLIIERYGLTNYTVEISYGEKGMMSSFTVKNISGTIIYQITSSNSDWVFYLILIIVAVSAVAIVTFLIIRKKKLRR
;
A
#
# COMPACT_ATOMS: atom_id res chain seq x y z
N GLU A 1 13.67 -5.22 -8.69
CA GLU A 1 13.69 -6.69 -8.63
C GLU A 1 13.85 -7.10 -7.18
N PHE A 2 13.11 -8.10 -6.71
CA PHE A 2 13.34 -8.65 -5.37
C PHE A 2 14.58 -9.56 -5.43
N LEU A 3 15.47 -9.45 -4.45
CA LEU A 3 16.58 -10.37 -4.29
C LEU A 3 16.02 -11.79 -4.09
N SER A 4 16.64 -12.79 -4.73
CA SER A 4 16.34 -14.18 -4.41
C SER A 4 16.72 -14.48 -2.97
N PHE A 5 16.09 -15.48 -2.34
CA PHE A 5 16.40 -15.88 -0.96
C PHE A 5 17.91 -16.18 -0.78
N VAL A 6 18.53 -16.82 -1.78
CA VAL A 6 19.97 -17.10 -1.78
C VAL A 6 20.79 -15.81 -1.85
N ALA A 7 20.43 -14.88 -2.73
CA ALA A 7 21.12 -13.61 -2.84
C ALA A 7 20.99 -12.77 -1.57
N PHE A 8 19.81 -12.79 -0.92
CA PHE A 8 19.60 -12.16 0.37
C PHE A 8 20.49 -12.77 1.47
N GLY A 9 20.58 -14.10 1.53
CA GLY A 9 21.46 -14.79 2.48
C GLY A 9 22.94 -14.45 2.29
N VAL A 10 23.41 -14.38 1.04
CA VAL A 10 24.79 -13.97 0.73
C VAL A 10 25.02 -12.51 1.14
N LEU A 11 24.09 -11.61 0.81
CA LEU A 11 24.21 -10.20 1.18
C LEU A 11 24.24 -10.02 2.70
N SER A 12 23.32 -10.67 3.41
CA SER A 12 23.27 -10.65 4.88
C SER A 12 24.58 -11.14 5.49
N GLY A 13 25.15 -12.24 4.98
CA GLY A 13 26.45 -12.74 5.44
C GLY A 13 27.57 -11.71 5.23
N LEU A 14 27.66 -11.14 4.02
CA LEU A 14 28.64 -10.09 3.72
C LEU A 14 28.49 -8.87 4.61
N MET A 15 27.27 -8.40 4.85
CA MET A 15 27.01 -7.26 5.74
C MET A 15 27.48 -7.57 7.17
N ILE A 16 27.20 -8.76 7.69
CA ILE A 16 27.63 -9.17 9.03
C ILE A 16 29.16 -9.25 9.12
N ASP A 17 29.82 -9.86 8.14
CA ASP A 17 31.28 -10.01 8.09
C ASP A 17 31.99 -8.64 8.05
N GLU A 18 31.36 -7.65 7.40
CA GLU A 18 31.84 -6.28 7.30
C GLU A 18 31.37 -5.37 8.46
N GLY A 19 30.74 -5.94 9.50
CA GLY A 19 30.36 -5.22 10.72
C GLY A 19 28.99 -4.55 10.71
N PHE A 20 28.23 -4.62 9.62
CA PHE A 20 26.85 -4.13 9.50
C PHE A 20 25.83 -5.16 10.04
N ASN A 21 26.05 -5.62 11.26
CA ASN A 21 25.16 -6.56 11.94
C ASN A 21 24.04 -5.85 12.73
N GLU A 22 23.14 -6.63 13.30
CA GLU A 22 22.00 -6.11 14.09
C GLU A 22 22.43 -5.16 15.21
N THR A 23 23.53 -5.46 15.92
CA THR A 23 24.05 -4.59 16.99
C THR A 23 24.46 -3.23 16.43
N TYR A 24 25.25 -3.21 15.35
CA TYR A 24 25.66 -1.98 14.70
C TYR A 24 24.46 -1.15 14.24
N ILE A 25 23.46 -1.80 13.63
CA ILE A 25 22.24 -1.12 13.17
C ILE A 25 21.48 -0.51 14.35
N ASN A 26 21.27 -1.28 15.42
CA ASN A 26 20.53 -0.79 16.60
C ASN A 26 21.27 0.33 17.36
N GLU A 27 22.60 0.33 17.34
CA GLU A 27 23.42 1.38 17.97
C GLU A 27 23.49 2.66 17.11
N SER A 28 23.58 2.51 15.78
CA SER A 28 23.76 3.63 14.84
C SER A 28 22.44 4.29 14.43
N TYR A 29 21.34 3.53 14.43
CA TYR A 29 20.01 3.97 13.98
C TYR A 29 18.98 3.68 15.09
N ASN A 30 19.10 4.41 16.21
CA ASN A 30 18.37 4.15 17.45
C ASN A 30 16.99 4.82 17.54
N ASN A 31 16.48 5.35 16.43
CA ASN A 31 15.18 5.99 16.37
C ASN A 31 14.07 4.95 16.54
N ASN A 32 13.18 5.18 17.50
CA ASN A 32 12.00 4.35 17.71
C ASN A 32 10.78 5.06 17.13
N PHE A 33 10.12 4.40 16.18
CA PHE A 33 8.95 4.93 15.52
C PHE A 33 7.68 4.32 16.11
N SER A 34 6.69 5.16 16.41
CA SER A 34 5.37 4.67 16.80
C SER A 34 4.54 4.39 15.54
N SER A 35 3.80 3.30 15.56
CA SER A 35 2.99 2.90 14.42
C SER A 35 1.70 2.21 14.83
N TRP A 36 0.62 2.52 14.13
CA TRP A 36 -0.61 1.76 14.13
C TRP A 36 -0.50 0.55 13.21
N PHE A 37 -1.21 -0.52 13.59
CA PHE A 37 -1.27 -1.75 12.81
C PHE A 37 -2.71 -2.05 12.41
N GLY A 38 -2.90 -2.39 11.14
CA GLY A 38 -4.13 -2.92 10.58
C GLY A 38 -3.94 -4.36 10.12
N LEU A 39 -5.01 -5.15 10.15
CA LEU A 39 -5.02 -6.47 9.54
C LEU A 39 -5.68 -6.41 8.17
N ARG A 40 -5.00 -6.95 7.16
CA ARG A 40 -5.48 -7.05 5.78
C ARG A 40 -5.61 -8.50 5.37
N ALA A 41 -6.79 -8.87 4.89
CA ALA A 41 -7.02 -10.16 4.25
C ALA A 41 -6.92 -9.98 2.73
N ILE A 42 -6.10 -10.79 2.07
CA ILE A 42 -5.80 -10.71 0.64
C ILE A 42 -6.28 -11.99 -0.04
N TRP A 43 -7.09 -11.83 -1.09
CA TRP A 43 -7.48 -12.91 -1.98
C TRP A 43 -6.76 -12.73 -3.32
N SER A 44 -5.99 -13.74 -3.71
CA SER A 44 -5.43 -13.79 -5.05
C SER A 44 -6.56 -13.95 -6.07
N TYR A 45 -6.44 -13.28 -7.21
CA TYR A 45 -7.34 -13.55 -8.33
C TYR A 45 -7.19 -15.02 -8.75
N THR A 46 -8.30 -15.75 -8.74
CA THR A 46 -8.35 -17.12 -9.23
C THR A 46 -9.53 -17.30 -10.17
N THR A 47 -9.41 -18.22 -11.12
CA THR A 47 -10.52 -18.68 -11.97
C THR A 47 -11.37 -19.75 -11.29
N LYS A 48 -11.03 -20.14 -10.05
CA LYS A 48 -11.74 -21.14 -9.26
C LYS A 48 -12.86 -20.50 -8.45
N THR A 49 -13.70 -21.32 -7.83
CA THR A 49 -14.70 -20.88 -6.86
C THR A 49 -14.06 -20.04 -5.75
N TYR A 50 -14.76 -18.97 -5.37
CA TYR A 50 -14.34 -18.10 -4.28
C TYR A 50 -14.16 -18.89 -2.98
N GLU A 51 -12.99 -18.77 -2.36
CA GLU A 51 -12.69 -19.37 -1.07
C GLU A 51 -12.92 -18.34 0.04
N GLU A 52 -13.63 -18.72 1.10
CA GLU A 52 -13.91 -17.83 2.24
C GLU A 52 -12.64 -17.46 3.00
N LYS A 53 -11.64 -18.33 2.98
CA LYS A 53 -10.34 -18.04 3.60
C LYS A 53 -9.49 -17.19 2.65
N PRO A 54 -8.84 -16.13 3.15
CA PRO A 54 -7.93 -15.35 2.33
C PRO A 54 -6.73 -16.19 1.90
N SER A 55 -6.17 -15.86 0.74
CA SER A 55 -4.92 -16.46 0.26
C SER A 55 -3.76 -16.12 1.18
N THR A 56 -3.72 -14.88 1.67
CA THR A 56 -2.75 -14.42 2.66
C THR A 56 -3.39 -13.41 3.60
N ASN A 57 -2.91 -13.39 4.85
CA ASN A 57 -3.14 -12.28 5.77
C ASN A 57 -1.86 -11.47 5.84
N ASP A 58 -2.02 -10.16 5.91
CA ASP A 58 -0.92 -9.23 5.93
C ASP A 58 -1.16 -8.14 6.98
N ILE A 59 -0.07 -7.60 7.51
CA ILE A 59 -0.11 -6.50 8.47
C ILE A 59 0.15 -5.22 7.71
N ILE A 60 -0.77 -4.28 7.85
CA ILE A 60 -0.57 -2.90 7.39
C ILE A 60 0.05 -2.13 8.53
N THR A 61 1.17 -1.48 8.28
CA THR A 61 1.79 -0.55 9.23
C THR A 61 1.53 0.87 8.76
N ILE A 62 1.09 1.73 9.68
CA ILE A 62 0.87 3.15 9.46
C ILE A 62 1.72 3.87 10.51
N LEU A 63 2.62 4.76 10.08
CA LEU A 63 3.39 5.57 11.03
C LEU A 63 2.46 6.54 11.73
N ASP A 64 2.64 6.70 13.04
CA ASP A 64 1.83 7.62 13.83
C ASP A 64 2.13 9.07 13.43
N ASP A 65 3.42 9.37 13.21
CA ASP A 65 3.92 10.65 12.74
C ASP A 65 4.50 10.50 11.31
N PRO A 66 3.89 11.12 10.29
CA PRO A 66 4.43 11.11 8.93
C PRO A 66 5.86 11.62 8.81
N SER A 67 6.30 12.52 9.69
CA SER A 67 7.65 13.10 9.66
C SER A 67 8.75 12.07 9.93
N ASP A 68 8.42 10.98 10.64
CA ASP A 68 9.33 9.85 10.87
C ASP A 68 9.81 9.20 9.55
N SER A 69 9.01 9.33 8.48
CA SER A 69 9.37 8.86 7.14
C SER A 69 10.64 9.54 6.61
N LYS A 70 10.90 10.80 7.00
CA LYS A 70 12.10 11.53 6.60
C LYS A 70 13.34 10.95 7.28
N THR A 71 13.23 10.68 8.57
CA THR A 71 14.29 10.01 9.35
C THR A 71 14.64 8.66 8.75
N MET A 72 13.63 7.83 8.43
CA MET A 72 13.84 6.55 7.77
C MET A 72 14.57 6.67 6.43
N LEU A 73 14.21 7.67 5.62
CA LEU A 73 14.86 7.93 4.33
C LEU A 73 16.32 8.37 4.50
N ASP A 74 16.59 9.26 5.46
CA ASP A 74 17.92 9.78 5.73
C ASP A 74 18.85 8.69 6.30
N ASP A 75 18.33 7.89 7.23
CA ASP A 75 19.03 6.75 7.81
C ASP A 75 19.36 5.72 6.72
N TYR A 76 18.41 5.40 5.85
CA TYR A 76 18.64 4.52 4.70
C TYR A 76 19.73 5.07 3.76
N ASN A 77 19.65 6.34 3.37
CA ASN A 77 20.61 6.95 2.44
C ASN A 77 22.01 7.06 3.05
N THR A 78 22.10 7.25 4.36
CA THR A 78 23.36 7.23 5.12
C THR A 78 23.96 5.83 5.08
N LEU A 79 23.18 4.81 5.46
CA LEU A 79 23.61 3.42 5.41
C LEU A 79 24.02 2.97 3.99
N ALA A 80 23.23 3.34 2.98
CA ALA A 80 23.52 3.05 1.58
C ALA A 80 24.87 3.63 1.14
N THR A 81 25.19 4.84 1.60
CA THR A 81 26.48 5.50 1.33
C THR A 81 27.63 4.74 1.98
N GLU A 82 27.48 4.33 3.24
CA GLU A 82 28.49 3.54 3.97
C GLU A 82 28.72 2.17 3.33
N LEU A 83 27.65 1.46 3.00
CA LEU A 83 27.71 0.14 2.35
C LEU A 83 28.40 0.24 0.97
N ASN A 84 28.10 1.27 0.18
CA ASN A 84 28.75 1.45 -1.12
C ASN A 84 30.21 1.92 -1.01
N ALA A 85 30.61 2.50 0.13
CA ALA A 85 32.00 2.88 0.39
C ALA A 85 32.85 1.70 0.89
N ASN A 86 32.22 0.63 1.41
CA ASN A 86 32.92 -0.57 1.85
C ASN A 86 33.52 -1.33 0.64
N PRO A 87 34.84 -1.61 0.60
CA PRO A 87 35.49 -2.25 -0.54
C PRO A 87 34.97 -3.66 -0.87
N VAL A 88 34.59 -4.44 0.14
CA VAL A 88 34.11 -5.83 -0.04
C VAL A 88 32.69 -5.81 -0.62
N ILE A 89 31.83 -4.94 -0.10
CA ILE A 89 30.47 -4.77 -0.64
C ILE A 89 30.52 -4.16 -2.05
N LEU A 90 31.43 -3.21 -2.29
CA LEU A 90 31.63 -2.63 -3.62
C LEU A 90 32.14 -3.65 -4.64
N ALA A 91 32.96 -4.63 -4.21
CA ALA A 91 33.40 -5.74 -5.07
C ALA A 91 32.29 -6.78 -5.34
N SER A 92 31.21 -6.77 -4.55
CA SER A 92 30.04 -7.64 -4.74
C SER A 92 29.12 -7.09 -5.85
N PRO A 93 28.13 -7.88 -6.34
CA PRO A 93 27.13 -7.39 -7.29
C PRO A 93 26.03 -6.53 -6.62
N PHE A 94 26.03 -6.37 -5.29
CA PHE A 94 25.00 -5.63 -4.57
C PHE A 94 25.31 -4.13 -4.59
N ARG A 95 24.29 -3.32 -4.90
CA ARG A 95 24.37 -1.86 -4.91
C ARG A 95 23.17 -1.28 -4.19
N PHE A 96 23.43 -0.27 -3.37
CA PHE A 96 22.42 0.40 -2.55
C PHE A 96 22.22 1.82 -3.08
N PRO A 97 21.28 2.06 -4.00
CA PRO A 97 21.11 3.40 -4.54
C PRO A 97 20.58 4.35 -3.47
N ASN A 98 21.05 5.58 -3.45
CA ASN A 98 20.36 6.63 -2.71
C ASN A 98 18.99 6.85 -3.35
N VAL A 99 17.98 7.06 -2.51
CA VAL A 99 16.59 7.22 -2.90
C VAL A 99 16.17 8.67 -2.64
N SER A 100 15.51 9.30 -3.61
CA SER A 100 14.93 10.63 -3.45
C SER A 100 13.62 10.57 -2.65
N ALA A 101 13.16 11.69 -2.12
CA ALA A 101 11.87 11.80 -1.44
C ALA A 101 10.71 11.24 -2.27
N ASP A 102 10.59 11.67 -3.53
CA ASP A 102 9.57 11.16 -4.46
C ASP A 102 9.73 9.66 -4.75
N GLY A 103 10.97 9.17 -4.85
CA GLY A 103 11.27 7.75 -5.04
C GLY A 103 10.88 6.90 -3.85
N PHE A 104 11.12 7.41 -2.64
CA PHE A 104 10.78 6.75 -1.39
C PHE A 104 9.27 6.68 -1.20
N LEU A 105 8.56 7.80 -1.38
CA LEU A 105 7.10 7.82 -1.33
C LEU A 105 6.49 6.85 -2.34
N TRP A 106 7.04 6.80 -3.56
CA TRP A 106 6.62 5.86 -4.58
C TRP A 106 6.81 4.40 -4.17
N ALA A 107 7.93 4.08 -3.51
CA ALA A 107 8.17 2.74 -2.97
C ALA A 107 7.21 2.39 -1.82
N LEU A 108 6.87 3.35 -0.96
CA LEU A 108 5.86 3.18 0.10
C LEU A 108 4.49 2.87 -0.51
N ILE A 109 4.08 3.65 -1.51
CA ILE A 109 2.81 3.44 -2.23
C ILE A 109 2.69 2.01 -2.75
N PHE A 110 3.72 1.51 -3.43
CA PHE A 110 3.73 0.15 -3.98
C PHE A 110 3.85 -0.94 -2.92
N SER A 111 4.44 -0.63 -1.78
CA SER A 111 4.44 -1.49 -0.59
C SER A 111 3.07 -1.52 0.11
N GLY A 112 2.10 -0.74 -0.38
CA GLY A 112 0.75 -0.69 0.16
C GLY A 112 0.57 0.36 1.26
N LEU A 113 1.20 1.53 1.09
CA LEU A 113 1.04 2.70 1.95
C LEU A 113 -0.42 2.85 2.37
N ALA A 114 -0.65 2.84 3.67
CA ALA A 114 -1.90 3.22 4.29
C ALA A 114 -1.66 4.47 5.13
N ILE A 115 -2.71 5.25 5.30
CA ILE A 115 -2.63 6.58 5.91
C ILE A 115 -3.63 6.71 7.05
N ALA A 116 -3.30 7.50 8.06
CA ALA A 116 -4.23 7.78 9.14
C ALA A 116 -5.18 8.93 8.79
N GLY A 117 -6.25 9.04 9.58
CA GLY A 117 -7.17 10.18 9.52
C GLY A 117 -6.68 11.34 10.41
N PRO A 118 -6.89 12.61 10.00
CA PRO A 118 -7.49 13.07 8.74
C PRO A 118 -6.56 12.85 7.54
N GLN A 119 -7.08 12.28 6.44
CA GLN A 119 -6.22 11.84 5.32
C GLN A 119 -5.45 12.99 4.67
N ALA A 120 -6.10 14.16 4.51
CA ALA A 120 -5.47 15.33 3.90
C ALA A 120 -4.29 15.82 4.71
N ASP A 121 -4.45 15.93 6.03
CA ASP A 121 -3.41 16.40 6.93
C ASP A 121 -2.24 15.41 6.99
N TYR A 122 -2.55 14.11 7.05
CA TYR A 122 -1.55 13.05 7.05
C TYR A 122 -0.71 13.05 5.76
N LEU A 123 -1.39 13.07 4.60
CA LEU A 123 -0.70 13.09 3.30
C LEU A 123 0.12 14.36 3.12
N ASN A 124 -0.43 15.52 3.51
CA ASN A 124 0.26 16.79 3.37
C ASN A 124 1.50 16.84 4.25
N SER A 125 1.41 16.34 5.49
CA SER A 125 2.56 16.21 6.38
C SER A 125 3.60 15.25 5.78
N LEU A 126 3.20 14.07 5.31
CA LEU A 126 4.10 13.10 4.69
C LEU A 126 4.88 13.71 3.51
N VAL A 127 4.17 14.36 2.58
CA VAL A 127 4.76 14.96 1.37
C VAL A 127 5.69 16.12 1.72
N THR A 128 5.27 16.98 2.66
CA THR A 128 6.04 18.17 3.06
C THR A 128 7.30 17.77 3.81
N GLU A 129 7.20 16.87 4.79
CA GLU A 129 8.32 16.44 5.64
C GLU A 129 9.34 15.61 4.85
N LEU A 130 8.87 14.76 3.92
CA LEU A 130 9.78 14.07 3.00
C LEU A 130 10.51 15.06 2.08
N GLY A 131 9.90 16.21 1.78
CA GLY A 131 10.41 17.17 0.80
C GLY A 131 10.24 16.69 -0.64
N CYS A 132 9.09 16.09 -0.95
CA CYS A 132 8.79 15.66 -2.33
C CYS A 132 8.64 16.86 -3.26
N GLU A 133 9.23 16.79 -4.46
CA GLU A 133 9.21 17.90 -5.43
C GLU A 133 8.11 17.73 -6.49
N ASN A 134 7.76 16.49 -6.81
CA ASN A 134 6.87 16.14 -7.92
C ASN A 134 5.53 15.58 -7.44
N VAL A 135 5.20 15.84 -6.16
CA VAL A 135 4.01 15.31 -5.51
C VAL A 135 3.23 16.46 -4.90
N THR A 136 1.93 16.48 -5.12
CA THR A 136 1.01 17.41 -4.48
C THR A 136 -0.15 16.67 -3.84
N VAL A 137 -0.79 17.29 -2.85
CA VAL A 137 -1.93 16.71 -2.12
C VAL A 137 -3.19 17.52 -2.42
N SER A 138 -4.26 16.83 -2.78
CA SER A 138 -5.60 17.40 -2.97
C SER A 138 -6.62 16.57 -2.20
N GLY A 139 -6.96 17.01 -0.98
CA GLY A 139 -7.84 16.24 -0.10
C GLY A 139 -7.20 14.90 0.27
N SER A 140 -7.90 13.78 0.03
CA SER A 140 -7.35 12.44 0.26
C SER A 140 -6.63 11.84 -0.96
N THR A 141 -6.21 12.68 -1.92
CA THR A 141 -5.56 12.25 -3.16
C THR A 141 -4.13 12.79 -3.27
N LEU A 142 -3.18 11.90 -3.52
CA LEU A 142 -1.84 12.23 -3.99
C LEU A 142 -1.85 12.40 -5.51
N ILE A 143 -1.27 13.49 -6.00
CA ILE A 143 -1.08 13.76 -7.43
C ILE A 143 0.42 13.79 -7.69
N ILE A 144 0.91 12.85 -8.49
CA ILE A 144 2.34 12.59 -8.68
C ILE A 144 2.68 12.77 -10.16
N GLU A 145 3.59 13.69 -10.46
CA GLU A 145 4.14 13.85 -11.80
C GLU A 145 5.27 12.86 -12.04
N ARG A 146 5.23 12.16 -13.18
CA ARG A 146 6.17 11.11 -13.52
C ARG A 146 6.63 11.22 -14.96
N TYR A 147 7.83 10.67 -15.17
CA TYR A 147 8.51 10.68 -16.45
C TYR A 147 8.75 9.23 -16.91
N GLY A 148 8.46 8.95 -18.17
CA GLY A 148 8.71 7.67 -18.84
C GLY A 148 9.09 7.91 -20.29
N LEU A 149 8.49 7.18 -21.23
CA LEU A 149 8.55 7.54 -22.65
C LEU A 149 7.94 8.91 -22.92
N THR A 150 6.88 9.25 -22.17
CA THR A 150 6.24 10.56 -22.12
C THR A 150 5.96 10.92 -20.67
N ASN A 151 5.73 12.20 -20.38
CA ASN A 151 5.28 12.63 -19.06
C ASN A 151 3.86 12.12 -18.80
N TYR A 152 3.56 11.80 -17.55
CA TYR A 152 2.24 11.36 -17.12
C TYR A 152 2.02 11.71 -15.65
N THR A 153 0.77 11.86 -15.27
CA THR A 153 0.36 12.16 -13.90
C THR A 153 -0.32 10.94 -13.31
N VAL A 154 -0.01 10.63 -12.06
CA VAL A 154 -0.62 9.54 -11.29
C VAL A 154 -1.41 10.14 -10.14
N GLU A 155 -2.71 9.84 -10.09
CA GLU A 155 -3.60 10.24 -9.01
C GLU A 155 -3.95 9.02 -8.16
N ILE A 156 -3.62 9.09 -6.88
CA ILE A 156 -3.83 8.01 -5.92
C ILE A 156 -4.72 8.53 -4.82
N SER A 157 -5.95 8.04 -4.79
CA SER A 157 -6.93 8.45 -3.79
C SER A 157 -7.01 7.42 -2.67
N TYR A 158 -7.24 7.91 -1.46
CA TYR A 158 -7.42 7.11 -0.27
C TYR A 158 -8.86 7.23 0.22
N GLY A 159 -9.43 6.08 0.63
CA GLY A 159 -10.77 6.00 1.19
C GLY A 159 -10.82 6.36 2.68
N GLU A 160 -12.01 6.29 3.27
CA GLU A 160 -12.24 6.67 4.67
C GLU A 160 -11.39 5.88 5.67
N LYS A 161 -11.08 4.61 5.35
CA LYS A 161 -10.24 3.75 6.19
C LYS A 161 -8.73 3.92 5.95
N GLY A 162 -8.32 4.93 5.17
CA GLY A 162 -6.91 5.21 4.92
C GLY A 162 -6.22 4.25 3.93
N MET A 163 -6.99 3.41 3.25
CA MET A 163 -6.50 2.51 2.21
C MET A 163 -6.67 3.11 0.83
N MET A 164 -5.77 2.75 -0.10
CA MET A 164 -5.86 3.15 -1.50
C MET A 164 -7.21 2.73 -2.09
N SER A 165 -8.00 3.70 -2.53
CA SER A 165 -9.31 3.52 -3.14
C SER A 165 -9.29 3.64 -4.66
N SER A 166 -8.34 4.41 -5.22
CA SER A 166 -8.15 4.45 -6.67
C SER A 166 -6.72 4.77 -7.03
N PHE A 167 -6.28 4.23 -8.17
CA PHE A 167 -5.01 4.53 -8.82
C PHE A 167 -5.30 4.89 -10.27
N THR A 168 -5.14 6.14 -10.66
CA THR A 168 -5.46 6.65 -12.00
C THR A 168 -4.21 7.22 -12.64
N VAL A 169 -3.93 6.83 -13.88
CA VAL A 169 -2.80 7.35 -14.67
C VAL A 169 -3.36 8.15 -15.83
N LYS A 170 -2.87 9.39 -15.97
CA LYS A 170 -3.27 10.33 -17.01
C LYS A 170 -2.06 10.70 -17.88
N ASN A 171 -2.27 10.85 -19.18
CA ASN A 171 -1.25 11.42 -20.06
C ASN A 171 -1.16 12.96 -19.88
N ILE A 172 -0.22 13.59 -20.59
CA ILE A 172 -0.04 15.06 -20.59
C ILE A 172 -1.29 15.88 -20.97
N SER A 173 -2.23 15.28 -21.69
CA SER A 173 -3.50 15.92 -22.09
C SER A 173 -4.60 15.71 -21.05
N GLY A 174 -4.29 15.13 -19.88
CA GLY A 174 -5.25 14.79 -18.84
C GLY A 174 -6.14 13.59 -19.16
N THR A 175 -5.87 12.86 -20.25
CA THR A 175 -6.66 11.68 -20.64
C THR A 175 -6.23 10.48 -19.81
N ILE A 176 -7.19 9.79 -19.19
CA ILE A 176 -6.96 8.57 -18.43
C ILE A 176 -6.51 7.46 -19.38
N ILE A 177 -5.31 6.93 -19.15
CA ILE A 177 -4.73 5.81 -19.91
C ILE A 177 -4.73 4.50 -19.14
N TYR A 178 -4.84 4.58 -17.81
CA TYR A 178 -4.94 3.41 -16.93
C TYR A 178 -5.67 3.80 -15.66
N GLN A 179 -6.52 2.92 -15.14
CA GLN A 179 -7.24 3.18 -13.90
C GLN A 179 -7.56 1.87 -13.16
N ILE A 180 -7.28 1.87 -11.87
CA ILE A 180 -7.76 0.89 -10.89
C ILE A 180 -8.67 1.63 -9.94
N THR A 181 -9.87 1.11 -9.71
CA THR A 181 -10.76 1.60 -8.66
C THR A 181 -11.12 0.44 -7.74
N SER A 182 -11.05 0.69 -6.43
CA SER A 182 -11.59 -0.24 -5.45
C SER A 182 -13.10 -0.16 -5.55
N SER A 183 -13.76 -1.26 -5.91
CA SER A 183 -15.20 -1.36 -5.68
C SER A 183 -15.41 -1.70 -4.21
N ASN A 184 -15.51 -0.69 -3.35
CA ASN A 184 -15.98 -0.93 -1.99
C ASN A 184 -17.48 -1.23 -2.08
N SER A 185 -17.84 -2.49 -1.96
CA SER A 185 -19.14 -2.99 -2.41
C SER A 185 -20.19 -2.99 -1.30
N ASP A 186 -20.22 -1.95 -0.47
CA ASP A 186 -21.32 -1.77 0.50
C ASP A 186 -22.68 -1.84 -0.23
N TRP A 187 -22.74 -1.25 -1.43
CA TRP A 187 -23.86 -1.40 -2.37
C TRP A 187 -24.21 -2.86 -2.70
N VAL A 188 -23.21 -3.72 -2.96
CA VAL A 188 -23.45 -5.13 -3.31
C VAL A 188 -23.95 -5.90 -2.08
N PHE A 189 -23.44 -5.59 -0.89
CA PHE A 189 -23.98 -6.14 0.35
C PHE A 189 -25.47 -5.77 0.54
N TYR A 190 -25.81 -4.48 0.37
CA TYR A 190 -27.20 -4.04 0.44
C TYR A 190 -28.08 -4.66 -0.65
N LEU A 191 -27.55 -4.84 -1.86
CA LEU A 191 -28.25 -5.49 -2.97
C LEU A 191 -28.56 -6.96 -2.65
N ILE A 192 -27.60 -7.71 -2.08
CA ILE A 192 -27.83 -9.09 -1.61
C ILE A 192 -28.93 -9.10 -0.54
N LEU A 193 -28.88 -8.17 0.42
CA LEU A 193 -29.85 -8.09 1.51
C LEU A 193 -31.27 -7.83 1.00
N ILE A 194 -31.41 -6.95 -0.01
CA ILE A 194 -32.68 -6.68 -0.70
C ILE A 194 -33.20 -7.93 -1.41
N ILE A 195 -32.34 -8.66 -2.14
CA ILE A 195 -32.73 -9.89 -2.86
C ILE A 195 -33.25 -10.95 -1.87
N VAL A 196 -32.56 -11.12 -0.73
CA VAL A 196 -32.98 -12.06 0.32
C VAL A 196 -34.33 -11.65 0.92
N ALA A 197 -34.52 -10.36 1.21
CA ALA A 197 -35.78 -9.85 1.76
C ALA A 197 -36.96 -10.06 0.79
N VAL A 198 -36.78 -9.75 -0.51
CA VAL A 198 -37.80 -9.97 -1.54
C VAL A 198 -38.15 -11.45 -1.68
N SER A 199 -37.14 -12.32 -1.65
CA SER A 199 -37.32 -13.77 -1.73
C SER A 199 -38.12 -14.30 -0.53
N ALA A 200 -37.83 -13.83 0.68
CA ALA A 200 -38.57 -14.20 1.88
C ALA A 200 -40.05 -13.78 1.80
N VAL A 201 -40.33 -12.55 1.36
CA VAL A 201 -41.70 -12.06 1.17
C VAL A 201 -42.46 -12.88 0.13
N ALA A 202 -41.81 -13.22 -0.99
CA ALA A 202 -42.42 -14.05 -2.02
C ALA A 202 -42.81 -15.44 -1.49
N ILE A 203 -41.94 -16.08 -0.70
CA ILE A 203 -42.21 -17.37 -0.06
C ILE A 203 -43.39 -17.28 0.91
N VAL A 204 -43.40 -16.28 1.80
CA VAL A 204 -44.50 -16.09 2.76
C VAL A 204 -45.83 -15.87 2.04
N THR A 205 -45.83 -15.03 1.01
CA THR A 205 -47.03 -14.71 0.22
C THR A 205 -47.55 -15.97 -0.50
N PHE A 206 -46.66 -16.76 -1.10
CA PHE A 206 -46.99 -18.04 -1.72
C PHE A 206 -47.60 -19.03 -0.72
N LEU A 207 -47.01 -19.16 0.48
CA LEU A 207 -47.53 -20.04 1.53
C LEU A 207 -48.94 -19.63 1.99
N ILE A 208 -49.20 -18.33 2.15
CA ILE A 208 -50.52 -17.81 2.52
C ILE A 208 -51.55 -18.11 1.42
N ILE A 209 -51.20 -17.85 0.15
CA ILE A 209 -52.09 -18.14 -0.99
C ILE A 209 -52.38 -19.64 -1.09
N ARG A 210 -51.35 -20.50 -0.96
CA ARG A 210 -51.49 -21.96 -1.00
C ARG A 210 -52.38 -22.47 0.14
N LYS A 211 -52.20 -21.95 1.36
CA LYS A 211 -53.03 -22.30 2.53
C LYS A 211 -54.49 -21.85 2.36
N LYS A 212 -54.75 -20.69 1.74
CA LYS A 212 -56.10 -20.24 1.39
C LYS A 212 -56.76 -21.13 0.32
N LYS A 213 -56.01 -21.58 -0.69
CA LYS A 213 -56.51 -22.49 -1.73
C LYS A 213 -56.81 -23.90 -1.21
N LEU A 214 -56.06 -24.40 -0.23
CA LEU A 214 -56.28 -25.72 0.39
C LEU A 214 -57.42 -25.74 1.41
N ARG A 215 -57.89 -24.59 1.88
CA ARG A 215 -59.03 -24.45 2.81
C ARG A 215 -60.36 -24.13 2.11
N ARG A 216 -60.35 -23.93 0.80
CA ARG A 216 -61.54 -23.87 -0.07
C ARG A 216 -61.69 -25.20 -0.76
#